data_AF-A0A3S4GXA5-F1
#
_entry.id   AF-A0A3S4GXA5-F1
#
_cell.length_a   1.000
_cell.length_b   1.000
_cell.length_c   1.000
_cell.angle_alpha   90.00
_cell.angle_beta   90.00
_cell.angle_gamma   90.00
#
_symmetry.space_group_name_H-M   'P 1'
#
loop_
_entity.id
_entity.type
_entity.pdbx_description
1 polymer ?
#
loop_
_entity_poly.entity_id
_entity_poly.type
_entity_poly.pdbx_seq_one_letter_code
_entity_poly.pdbx_strand_id
1 'polypeptide(L)' 'MTYQNIWGLRPNHANSRSIIGEAVFLPLLRFYPENPELISLAGNVLFKLGYIE' A
#
# COMPACT_ATOMS: atom_id res chain seq x y z
N MET A 1 -7.30 -9.92 -0.11
CA MET A 1 -6.06 -9.74 -0.91
C MET A 1 -6.36 -8.84 -2.10
N THR A 2 -5.40 -8.06 -2.56
CA THR A 2 -5.55 -7.14 -3.70
C THR A 2 -4.41 -7.34 -4.69
N TYR A 3 -4.70 -7.31 -5.99
CA TYR A 3 -3.68 -7.31 -7.03
C TYR A 3 -3.25 -5.87 -7.32
N GLN A 4 -1.94 -5.61 -7.29
CA GLN A 4 -1.42 -4.26 -7.47
C GLN A 4 -0.10 -4.29 -8.23
N ASN A 5 0.07 -3.31 -9.12
CA ASN A 5 1.34 -3.02 -9.76
C ASN A 5 1.77 -1.62 -9.30
N ILE A 6 2.70 -1.58 -8.35
CA ILE A 6 3.14 -0.33 -7.71
C ILE A 6 4.67 -0.28 -7.63
N TRP A 7 5.23 0.91 -7.78
CA TRP A 7 6.68 1.12 -7.63
C TRP A 7 7.15 0.84 -6.19
N GLY A 8 6.39 1.30 -5.20
CA GLY A 8 6.76 1.12 -3.80
C GLY A 8 5.92 1.90 -2.82
N LEU A 9 6.01 1.52 -1.55
CA LEU A 9 5.28 2.12 -0.44
C LEU A 9 6.01 3.37 0.07
N ARG A 10 5.22 4.39 0.47
CA ARG A 10 5.74 5.64 1.03
C ARG A 10 5.70 5.55 2.56
N PRO A 11 6.76 5.97 3.27
CA PRO A 11 6.72 6.14 4.72
C PRO A 11 6.03 7.46 5.12
N ASN A 12 5.58 7.57 6.37
CA ASN A 12 4.88 8.76 6.90
C ASN A 12 5.63 10.06 6.64
N HIS A 13 6.95 10.07 6.84
CA HIS A 13 7.79 11.27 6.67
C HIS A 13 8.20 11.56 5.23
N ALA A 14 7.78 10.76 4.24
CA ALA A 14 7.98 10.99 2.80
C ALA A 14 9.45 11.13 2.34
N ASN A 15 10.38 10.71 3.18
CA ASN A 15 11.82 10.84 3.04
C ASN A 15 12.45 9.70 2.23
N SER A 16 11.73 8.61 1.98
CA SER A 16 12.20 7.47 1.19
C SER A 16 11.03 6.74 0.52
N ARG A 17 11.32 5.62 -0.16
CA ARG A 17 10.32 4.63 -0.58
C ARG A 17 10.82 3.22 -0.30
N SER A 18 9.91 2.37 0.15
CA SER A 18 10.13 0.92 0.17
C SER A 18 9.81 0.35 -1.21
N ILE A 19 10.81 -0.15 -1.90
CA ILE A 19 10.70 -0.59 -3.30
C ILE A 19 9.96 -1.94 -3.36
N ILE A 20 8.97 -2.03 -4.26
CA ILE A 20 8.36 -3.29 -4.70
C ILE A 20 8.77 -3.50 -6.17
N GLY A 21 8.45 -2.55 -7.04
CA GLY A 21 8.93 -2.51 -8.42
C GLY A 21 8.31 -3.55 -9.36
N GLU A 22 7.27 -4.26 -8.91
CA GLU A 22 6.63 -5.34 -9.66
C GLU A 22 5.14 -5.51 -9.30
N ALA A 23 4.49 -6.44 -10.00
CA ALA A 23 3.11 -6.81 -9.72
C ALA A 23 3.04 -7.85 -8.59
N VAL A 24 2.27 -7.53 -7.55
CA VAL A 24 2.19 -8.31 -6.32
C VAL A 24 0.76 -8.43 -5.81
N PHE A 25 0.46 -9.55 -5.15
CA PHE A 25 -0.72 -9.66 -4.31
C PHE A 25 -0.40 -9.11 -2.92
N LEU A 26 -0.97 -7.96 -2.60
CA LEU A 26 -0.77 -7.30 -1.30
C LEU A 26 -1.99 -7.48 -0.39
N PRO A 27 -1.77 -7.78 0.91
CA PRO A 27 -2.83 -7.80 1.89
C PRO A 27 -3.30 -6.37 2.18
N LEU A 28 -4.62 -6.21 2.31
CA LEU A 28 -5.25 -4.95 2.63
C LEU A 28 -5.31 -4.81 4.16
N LEU A 29 -4.20 -4.37 4.76
CA LEU A 29 -4.05 -4.21 6.20
C LEU A 29 -4.14 -2.74 6.61
N ARG A 30 -4.43 -2.43 7.88
CA ARG A 30 -4.43 -1.04 8.36
C ARG A 30 -3.02 -0.44 8.46
N PHE A 31 -2.05 -1.27 8.84
CA PHE A 31 -0.61 -0.99 8.85
C PHE A 31 0.15 -2.30 8.66
N TYR A 32 1.42 -2.25 8.25
CA TYR A 32 2.28 -3.42 8.09
C TYR A 32 3.12 -3.62 9.35
N PRO A 33 2.97 -4.73 10.10
CA PRO A 33 3.69 -4.92 11.37
C PRO A 33 5.21 -5.01 11.18
N GLU A 34 5.68 -5.44 10.01
CA GLU A 34 7.10 -5.53 9.66
C GLU A 34 7.73 -4.14 9.52
N ASN A 35 6.94 -3.14 9.13
CA ASN A 35 7.38 -1.75 9.06
C ASN A 35 6.19 -0.79 9.27
N PRO A 36 5.92 -0.41 10.54
CA PRO A 36 4.76 0.42 10.90
C PRO A 36 4.79 1.84 10.31
N GLU A 37 5.95 2.32 9.88
CA GLU A 37 6.09 3.65 9.28
C GLU A 37 5.57 3.73 7.85
N LEU A 38 5.31 2.58 7.21
CA LEU A 38 4.78 2.53 5.85
C LEU A 38 3.29 2.87 5.83
N ILE A 39 2.93 3.78 4.94
CA ILE A 39 1.54 4.10 4.66
C ILE A 39 0.92 2.91 3.94
N SER A 40 -0.02 2.25 4.62
CA SER A 40 -0.84 1.23 4.00
C SER A 40 -1.83 1.84 3.02
N LEU A 41 -2.13 1.09 1.97
CA LEU A 41 -3.12 1.46 0.96
C LEU A 41 -4.53 1.54 1.55
N ALA A 42 -4.84 0.71 2.55
CA ALA A 42 -6.09 0.78 3.32
C ALA A 42 -6.08 1.91 4.37
N GLY A 43 -4.90 2.42 4.72
CA GLY A 43 -4.69 3.46 5.72
C GLY A 43 -4.78 4.88 5.17
N ASN A 44 -5.07 5.04 3.87
CA ASN A 44 -5.28 6.36 3.28
C ASN A 44 -6.56 7.01 3.82
N VAL A 45 -6.54 8.34 3.98
CA VAL A 45 -7.69 9.13 4.46
C VAL A 45 -8.94 8.90 3.60
N LEU A 46 -8.74 8.66 2.30
CA LEU A 46 -9.80 8.31 1.36
C LEU A 46 -9.49 6.96 0.71
N PHE A 47 -10.32 5.97 0.97
CA PHE A 47 -10.28 4.67 0.32
C PHE A 47 -11.45 4.57 -0.67
N LYS A 48 -11.16 4.36 -1.96
CA LYS A 48 -12.17 4.29 -3.03
C LYS A 48 -12.38 2.84 -3.46
N LEU A 49 -13.64 2.43 -3.58
CA LEU A 49 -14.04 1.12 -4.10
C LEU A 49 -14.77 1.33 -5.44
N GLY A 50 -14.36 0.58 -6.46
CA GLY A 50 -15.07 0.47 -7.73
C GLY A 50 -15.56 -0.95 -7.93
N TYR A 51 -16.76 -1.11 -8.49
CA TYR A 51 -17.30 -2.40 -8.91
C TYR A 51 -17.28 -2.48 -10.44
N ILE A 52 -16.95 -3.66 -10.96
CA ILE A 52 -16.94 -3.97 -12.39
C ILE A 52 -17.77 -5.25 -12.53
N GLU A 53 -18.76 -5.24 -13.44
CA GLU A 53 -19.61 -6.40 -13.78
C GLU A 53 -18.87 -7.44 -14.65
#